data_AF-A0A7C1DKW1-F1
#
_entry.id   AF-A0A7C1DKW1-F1
#
_cell.length_a   1.000
_cell.length_b   1.000
_cell.length_c   1.000
_cell.angle_alpha   90.00
_cell.angle_beta   90.00
_cell.angle_gamma   90.00
#
_symmetry.space_group_name_H-M   'P 1'
#
loop_
_entity.id
_entity.type
_entity.pdbx_description
1 polymer ?
#
loop_
_entity_poly.entity_id
_entity_poly.type
_entity_poly.pdbx_seq_one_letter_code
_entity_poly.pdbx_strand_id
1 'polypeptide(L)'
;MNERPDREEPLASGMDYALLGFRAGFSSVIISLGEEIKNVYPNDFYGTPLDVMPLFDGVRSYDDMAAAIDISWSSTPEAWVEFAGVPFGIPVLVGCTAVSAPQYYAYLQTGQMAGLLGGLKGAAEYERVTNSPGSAGRGMVAQFGVHALIVLLIVLGNVAYFVGRLAKVGRFSPDQGE
;
A
#
# COMPACT_ATOMS: atom_id res chain seq x y z
N MET A 1 -10.75 -7.98 15.02
CA MET A 1 -11.94 -7.34 14.45
C MET A 1 -12.08 -6.03 15.21
N ASN A 2 -11.61 -4.92 14.66
CA ASN A 2 -11.52 -3.65 15.39
C ASN A 2 -12.76 -2.82 15.04
N GLU A 3 -13.66 -2.66 16.00
CA GLU A 3 -14.85 -1.82 15.90
C GLU A 3 -14.40 -0.36 15.70
N ARG A 4 -14.98 0.33 14.73
CA ARG A 4 -14.75 1.77 14.58
C ARG A 4 -15.56 2.49 15.68
N PRO A 5 -14.98 3.48 16.38
CA PRO A 5 -15.67 4.16 17.50
C PRO A 5 -16.83 5.08 17.09
N ASP A 6 -17.12 5.22 15.78
CA ASP A 6 -18.18 6.08 15.22
C ASP A 6 -19.47 5.33 14.85
N ARG A 7 -19.46 3.99 14.88
CA ARG A 7 -20.65 3.16 14.63
C ARG A 7 -20.93 2.25 15.82
N GLU A 8 -22.11 2.42 16.41
CA GLU A 8 -22.60 1.61 17.52
C GLU A 8 -22.90 0.15 17.10
N GLU A 9 -23.10 -0.11 15.80
CA GLU A 9 -23.42 -1.43 15.27
C GLU A 9 -22.30 -2.01 14.40
N PRO A 10 -22.08 -3.35 14.45
CA PRO A 10 -21.11 -4.03 13.60
C PRO A 10 -21.52 -3.99 12.13
N LEU A 11 -20.55 -4.06 11.22
CA LEU A 11 -20.79 -4.08 9.78
C LEU A 11 -21.61 -5.32 9.38
N ALA A 12 -22.65 -5.10 8.56
CA ALA A 12 -23.55 -6.14 8.08
C ALA A 12 -23.26 -6.54 6.63
N SER A 13 -23.11 -7.84 6.37
CA SER A 13 -22.89 -8.39 5.02
C SER A 13 -24.10 -8.15 4.12
N GLY A 14 -23.88 -7.77 2.86
CA GLY A 14 -24.92 -7.42 1.89
C GLY A 14 -25.52 -6.02 2.09
N MET A 15 -25.24 -5.34 3.21
CA MET A 15 -25.64 -3.96 3.48
C MET A 15 -24.45 -3.01 3.48
N ASP A 16 -23.40 -3.31 4.25
CA ASP A 16 -22.19 -2.48 4.36
C ASP A 16 -21.03 -2.99 3.49
N TYR A 17 -20.97 -4.30 3.24
CA TYR A 17 -19.90 -4.92 2.45
C TYR A 17 -20.37 -6.21 1.75
N ALA A 18 -19.71 -6.56 0.65
CA ALA A 18 -19.87 -7.83 -0.04
C ALA A 18 -18.52 -8.35 -0.53
N LEU A 19 -18.29 -9.67 -0.42
CA LEU A 19 -17.08 -10.32 -0.94
C LEU A 19 -17.38 -10.89 -2.32
N LEU A 20 -16.84 -10.29 -3.39
CA LEU A 20 -17.09 -10.75 -4.76
C LEU A 20 -16.21 -11.93 -5.20
N GLY A 21 -15.07 -12.13 -4.53
CA GLY A 21 -14.14 -13.22 -4.82
C GLY A 21 -13.15 -12.91 -5.95
N PHE A 22 -12.36 -13.92 -6.32
CA PHE A 22 -11.32 -13.80 -7.35
C PHE A 22 -11.87 -14.16 -8.74
N ARG A 23 -11.51 -13.35 -9.74
CA ARG A 23 -11.69 -13.65 -11.17
C ARG A 23 -10.37 -13.48 -11.91
N ALA A 24 -10.06 -14.45 -12.77
CA ALA A 24 -8.89 -14.37 -13.63
C ALA A 24 -9.09 -13.32 -14.74
N GLY A 25 -8.00 -12.71 -15.20
CA GLY A 25 -8.04 -11.66 -16.23
C GLY A 25 -8.39 -10.29 -15.66
N PHE A 26 -7.59 -9.80 -14.70
CA PHE A 26 -7.90 -8.58 -13.94
C PHE A 26 -8.19 -7.36 -14.84
N SER A 27 -7.54 -7.19 -15.99
CA SER A 27 -7.81 -6.07 -16.89
C SER A 27 -9.25 -6.08 -17.41
N SER A 28 -9.71 -7.22 -17.92
CA SER A 28 -11.09 -7.38 -18.39
C SER A 28 -12.11 -7.26 -17.25
N VAL A 29 -11.78 -7.76 -16.07
CA VAL A 29 -12.61 -7.61 -14.86
C VAL A 29 -12.76 -6.13 -14.50
N ILE A 30 -11.65 -5.40 -14.40
CA ILE A 30 -11.64 -3.98 -14.05
C ILE A 30 -12.44 -3.15 -15.07
N ILE A 31 -12.29 -3.43 -16.37
CA ILE A 31 -13.07 -2.72 -17.41
C ILE A 31 -14.56 -3.03 -17.25
N SER A 32 -14.92 -4.30 -17.11
CA SER A 32 -16.32 -4.73 -17.07
C SER A 32 -17.05 -4.23 -15.82
N LEU A 33 -16.35 -4.07 -14.69
CA LEU A 33 -16.88 -3.44 -13.47
C LEU A 33 -17.26 -1.96 -13.70
N GLY A 34 -16.58 -1.26 -14.61
CA GLY A 34 -16.91 0.10 -15.01
C GLY A 34 -18.12 0.21 -15.94
N GLU A 35 -18.52 -0.89 -16.57
CA GLU A 35 -19.74 -0.94 -17.39
C GLU A 35 -20.95 -1.37 -16.57
N GLU A 36 -20.86 -2.53 -15.91
CA GLU A 36 -21.91 -3.09 -15.06
C GLU A 36 -21.32 -4.20 -14.18
N ILE A 37 -21.32 -3.99 -12.86
CA ILE A 37 -20.74 -4.91 -11.87
C ILE A 37 -21.34 -6.31 -12.00
N LYS A 38 -22.66 -6.41 -12.24
CA LYS A 38 -23.39 -7.69 -12.31
C LYS A 38 -23.01 -8.53 -13.52
N ASN A 39 -22.44 -7.95 -14.57
CA ASN A 39 -21.93 -8.70 -15.72
C ASN A 39 -20.76 -9.61 -15.34
N VAL A 40 -19.97 -9.20 -14.34
CA VAL A 40 -18.82 -9.96 -13.84
C VAL A 40 -19.20 -10.80 -12.62
N TYR A 41 -19.99 -10.21 -11.74
CA TYR A 41 -20.38 -10.77 -10.46
C TYR A 41 -21.91 -10.74 -10.30
N PRO A 42 -22.64 -11.72 -10.85
CA PRO A 42 -24.08 -11.82 -10.60
C PRO A 42 -24.39 -12.24 -9.15
N ASN A 43 -23.45 -12.93 -8.51
CA ASN A 43 -23.52 -13.35 -7.12
C ASN A 43 -22.22 -12.99 -6.40
N ASP A 44 -22.29 -12.86 -5.09
CA ASP A 44 -21.10 -12.79 -4.24
C ASP A 44 -20.39 -14.15 -4.14
N PHE A 45 -19.28 -14.18 -3.41
CA PHE A 45 -18.48 -15.38 -3.17
C PHE A 45 -19.26 -16.51 -2.47
N TYR A 46 -20.30 -16.17 -1.69
CA TYR A 46 -21.13 -17.14 -0.98
C TYR A 46 -22.32 -17.64 -1.82
N GLY A 47 -22.48 -17.13 -3.05
CA GLY A 47 -23.57 -17.50 -3.96
C GLY A 47 -24.85 -16.71 -3.73
N THR A 48 -24.81 -15.63 -2.95
CA THR A 48 -25.94 -14.73 -2.75
C THR A 48 -26.04 -13.78 -3.94
N PRO A 49 -27.20 -13.68 -4.62
CA PRO A 49 -27.36 -12.75 -5.73
C PRO A 49 -27.14 -11.29 -5.30
N LEU A 50 -26.44 -10.50 -6.13
CA LEU A 50 -26.25 -9.09 -5.79
C LEU A 50 -27.56 -8.29 -5.83
N ASP A 51 -28.55 -8.75 -6.59
CA ASP A 51 -29.88 -8.11 -6.70
C ASP A 51 -30.68 -8.06 -5.40
N VAL A 52 -30.39 -8.96 -4.45
CA VAL A 52 -31.09 -8.99 -3.15
C VAL A 52 -30.35 -8.22 -2.07
N MET A 53 -29.17 -7.67 -2.37
CA MET A 53 -28.32 -6.98 -1.42
C MET A 53 -28.59 -5.47 -1.45
N PRO A 54 -29.00 -4.85 -0.33
CA PRO A 54 -29.16 -3.40 -0.23
C PRO A 54 -27.91 -2.61 -0.66
N LEU A 55 -26.70 -3.16 -0.50
CA LEU A 55 -25.44 -2.54 -0.92
C LEU A 55 -25.39 -2.19 -2.42
N PHE A 56 -26.07 -2.97 -3.27
CA PHE A 56 -26.07 -2.80 -4.72
C PHE A 56 -27.34 -2.11 -5.23
N ASP A 57 -28.16 -1.56 -4.35
CA ASP A 57 -29.31 -0.74 -4.75
C ASP A 57 -28.82 0.62 -5.27
N GLY A 58 -29.03 0.87 -6.55
CA GLY A 58 -28.53 2.08 -7.23
C GLY A 58 -27.03 2.10 -7.53
N VAL A 59 -26.27 1.04 -7.21
CA VAL A 59 -24.84 0.92 -7.55
C VAL A 59 -24.65 -0.08 -8.68
N ARG A 60 -24.31 0.42 -9.87
CA ARG A 60 -24.18 -0.39 -11.10
C ARG A 60 -22.77 -0.42 -11.65
N SER A 61 -22.06 0.69 -11.55
CA SER A 61 -20.71 0.83 -12.11
C SER A 61 -19.86 1.79 -11.26
N TYR A 62 -18.69 2.17 -11.79
CA TYR A 62 -17.82 3.16 -11.16
C TYR A 62 -18.45 4.55 -11.00
N ASP A 63 -19.45 4.91 -11.80
CA ASP A 63 -20.13 6.21 -11.71
C ASP A 63 -20.90 6.37 -10.39
N ASP A 64 -21.30 5.26 -9.78
CA ASP A 64 -22.03 5.21 -8.51
C ASP A 64 -21.08 5.04 -7.30
N MET A 65 -19.76 5.08 -7.52
CA MET A 65 -18.74 4.82 -6.51
C MET A 65 -17.88 6.05 -6.24
N ALA A 66 -17.52 6.25 -4.97
CA ALA A 66 -16.66 7.38 -4.59
C ALA A 66 -15.17 7.16 -4.93
N ALA A 67 -14.70 5.92 -4.89
CA ALA A 67 -13.30 5.56 -5.15
C ALA A 67 -13.12 4.05 -5.37
N ALA A 68 -12.05 3.68 -6.07
CA ALA A 68 -11.50 2.34 -6.09
C ALA A 68 -10.27 2.27 -5.18
N ILE A 69 -10.19 1.25 -4.33
CA ILE A 69 -9.07 1.08 -3.39
C ILE A 69 -8.35 -0.23 -3.70
N ASP A 70 -7.07 -0.17 -4.05
CA ASP A 70 -6.20 -1.33 -4.21
C ASP A 70 -5.21 -1.42 -3.05
N ILE A 71 -5.18 -2.57 -2.36
CA ILE A 71 -4.19 -2.85 -1.33
C ILE A 71 -3.41 -4.07 -1.76
N SER A 72 -2.18 -3.87 -2.24
CA SER A 72 -1.41 -4.95 -2.86
C SER A 72 0.10 -4.75 -2.76
N TRP A 73 0.82 -5.81 -3.11
CA TRP A 73 2.27 -5.77 -3.35
C TRP A 73 2.61 -5.99 -4.84
N SER A 74 1.58 -6.22 -5.67
CA SER A 74 1.67 -6.59 -7.09
C SER A 74 1.57 -5.37 -8.01
N SER A 75 1.53 -5.62 -9.32
CA SER A 75 1.29 -4.59 -10.35
C SER A 75 -0.20 -4.28 -10.58
N THR A 76 -1.06 -4.59 -9.60
CA THR A 76 -2.50 -4.30 -9.69
C THR A 76 -2.82 -2.81 -9.58
N PRO A 77 -2.07 -1.97 -8.82
CA PRO A 77 -2.30 -0.53 -8.79
C PRO A 77 -2.19 0.12 -10.17
N GLU A 78 -1.20 -0.27 -10.99
CA GLU A 78 -1.05 0.23 -12.35
C GLU A 78 -2.26 -0.14 -13.20
N ALA A 79 -2.75 -1.38 -13.07
CA ALA A 79 -3.93 -1.84 -13.80
C ALA A 79 -5.20 -1.06 -13.41
N TRP A 80 -5.38 -0.73 -12.13
CA TRP A 80 -6.51 0.10 -11.70
C TRP A 80 -6.41 1.52 -12.25
N VAL A 81 -5.22 2.12 -12.30
CA VAL A 81 -5.03 3.42 -12.94
C VAL A 81 -5.34 3.33 -14.44
N GLU A 82 -4.78 2.33 -15.13
CA GLU A 82 -4.89 2.18 -16.58
C GLU A 82 -6.32 1.85 -17.05
N PHE A 83 -7.02 0.95 -16.34
CA PHE A 83 -8.29 0.39 -16.79
C PHE A 83 -9.53 0.93 -16.06
N ALA A 84 -9.38 1.52 -14.87
CA ALA A 84 -10.50 2.17 -14.16
C ALA A 84 -10.32 3.69 -14.10
N GLY A 85 -9.20 4.17 -13.58
CA GLY A 85 -8.97 5.59 -13.32
C GLY A 85 -8.99 6.43 -14.60
N VAL A 86 -8.18 6.07 -15.60
CA VAL A 86 -8.11 6.84 -16.86
C VAL A 86 -9.40 6.75 -17.69
N PRO A 87 -10.02 5.57 -17.91
CA PRO A 87 -11.18 5.47 -18.80
C PRO A 87 -12.49 5.93 -18.16
N PHE A 88 -12.67 5.71 -16.85
CA PHE A 88 -13.94 5.98 -16.15
C PHE A 88 -13.83 7.15 -15.16
N GLY A 89 -12.63 7.67 -14.89
CA GLY A 89 -12.45 8.82 -14.00
C GLY A 89 -12.62 8.52 -12.50
N ILE A 90 -12.81 7.26 -12.10
CA ILE A 90 -12.94 6.90 -10.70
C ILE A 90 -11.62 7.18 -9.94
N PRO A 91 -11.66 7.86 -8.79
CA PRO A 91 -10.47 8.08 -7.98
C PRO A 91 -9.85 6.76 -7.51
N VAL A 92 -8.58 6.52 -7.85
CA VAL A 92 -7.83 5.32 -7.44
C VAL A 92 -6.96 5.63 -6.23
N LEU A 93 -7.20 4.92 -5.13
CA LEU A 93 -6.41 4.97 -3.90
C LEU A 93 -5.60 3.68 -3.75
N VAL A 94 -4.31 3.81 -3.40
CA VAL A 94 -3.39 2.67 -3.38
C VAL A 94 -2.75 2.51 -2.00
N GLY A 95 -2.85 1.31 -1.42
CA GLY A 95 -2.02 0.87 -0.31
C GLY A 95 -0.98 -0.13 -0.81
N CYS A 96 0.30 0.15 -0.62
CA CYS A 96 1.36 -0.72 -1.13
C CYS A 96 2.47 -0.96 -0.11
N THR A 97 3.38 -1.88 -0.42
CA THR A 97 4.57 -2.11 0.40
C THR A 97 5.55 -0.93 0.31
N ALA A 98 6.42 -0.80 1.31
CA ALA A 98 7.43 0.27 1.33
C ALA A 98 8.39 0.23 0.13
N VAL A 99 8.63 -0.95 -0.45
CA VAL A 99 9.51 -1.12 -1.61
C VAL A 99 8.84 -0.75 -2.93
N SER A 100 7.51 -0.85 -3.02
CA SER A 100 6.72 -0.46 -4.19
C SER A 100 6.42 1.04 -4.21
N ALA A 101 6.28 1.67 -3.04
CA ALA A 101 5.88 3.08 -2.92
C ALA A 101 6.67 4.07 -3.81
N PRO A 102 8.01 3.96 -3.99
CA PRO A 102 8.76 4.85 -4.87
C PRO A 102 8.27 4.85 -6.33
N GLN A 103 7.76 3.71 -6.80
CA GLN A 103 7.27 3.55 -8.18
C GLN A 103 5.97 4.33 -8.39
N TYR A 104 5.18 4.51 -7.34
CA TYR A 104 3.86 5.15 -7.40
C TYR A 104 3.89 6.66 -7.15
N TYR A 105 5.02 7.24 -6.75
CA TYR A 105 5.10 8.70 -6.57
C TYR A 105 4.88 9.48 -7.85
N ALA A 106 5.29 8.95 -9.01
CA ALA A 106 5.02 9.60 -10.29
C ALA A 106 3.51 9.70 -10.54
N TYR A 107 2.78 8.59 -10.35
CA TYR A 107 1.32 8.55 -10.52
C TYR A 107 0.58 9.47 -9.52
N LEU A 108 1.07 9.55 -8.28
CA LEU A 108 0.52 10.46 -7.27
C LEU A 108 0.74 11.92 -7.66
N GLN A 109 1.95 12.27 -8.12
CA GLN A 109 2.31 13.63 -8.50
C GLN A 109 1.59 14.12 -9.75
N THR A 110 1.31 13.23 -10.70
CA THR A 110 0.55 13.52 -11.92
C THR A 110 -0.97 13.51 -11.70
N GLY A 111 -1.44 13.14 -10.50
CA GLY A 111 -2.87 13.04 -10.17
C GLY A 111 -3.55 11.78 -10.74
N GLN A 112 -2.80 10.84 -11.30
CA GLN A 112 -3.33 9.56 -11.79
C GLN A 112 -3.72 8.61 -10.64
N MET A 113 -3.09 8.77 -9.47
CA MET A 113 -3.56 8.19 -8.21
C MET A 113 -4.04 9.31 -7.28
N ALA A 114 -5.23 9.15 -6.71
CA ALA A 114 -5.82 10.11 -5.78
C ALA A 114 -5.19 10.04 -4.37
N GLY A 115 -4.52 8.94 -4.04
CA GLY A 115 -3.87 8.77 -2.74
C GLY A 115 -3.00 7.52 -2.69
N LEU A 116 -1.96 7.58 -1.84
CA LEU A 116 -0.98 6.51 -1.68
C LEU A 116 -0.64 6.30 -0.20
N LEU A 117 -0.86 5.08 0.30
CA LEU A 117 -0.40 4.60 1.59
C LEU A 117 0.81 3.69 1.38
N GLY A 118 2.00 4.29 1.43
CA GLY A 118 3.27 3.61 1.21
C GLY A 118 3.83 2.96 2.48
N GLY A 119 3.67 1.64 2.59
CA GLY A 119 4.24 0.82 3.66
C GLY A 119 3.86 1.28 5.07
N LEU A 120 4.75 1.01 6.02
CA LEU A 120 4.52 1.30 7.44
C LEU A 120 4.36 2.79 7.73
N LYS A 121 5.09 3.65 7.01
CA LYS A 121 4.99 5.10 7.16
C LYS A 121 3.60 5.61 6.78
N GLY A 122 3.10 5.23 5.59
CA GLY A 122 1.77 5.63 5.14
C GLY A 122 0.67 5.14 6.09
N ALA A 123 0.78 3.89 6.55
CA ALA A 123 -0.14 3.35 7.55
C ALA A 123 -0.12 4.13 8.87
N ALA A 124 1.06 4.52 9.38
CA ALA A 124 1.18 5.30 10.61
C ALA A 124 0.61 6.73 10.47
N GLU A 125 0.78 7.35 9.31
CA GLU A 125 0.17 8.64 8.99
C GLU A 125 -1.37 8.52 8.94
N TYR A 126 -1.90 7.45 8.35
CA TYR A 126 -3.34 7.17 8.33
C TYR A 126 -3.91 6.97 9.75
N GLU A 127 -3.27 6.16 10.60
CA GLU A 127 -3.65 5.98 12.01
C GLU A 127 -3.70 7.33 12.76
N ARG A 128 -2.73 8.21 12.49
CA ARG A 128 -2.67 9.54 13.11
C ARG A 128 -3.80 10.46 12.65
N VAL A 129 -4.09 10.52 11.35
CA VAL A 129 -5.13 11.39 10.79
C VAL A 129 -6.53 10.92 11.16
N THR A 130 -6.74 9.60 11.29
CA THR A 130 -8.01 9.01 11.70
C THR A 130 -8.21 8.92 13.22
N ASN A 131 -7.20 9.36 14.00
CA ASN A 131 -7.17 9.21 15.46
C ASN A 131 -7.45 7.76 15.92
N SER A 132 -6.98 6.79 15.14
CA SER A 132 -7.17 5.36 15.36
C SER A 132 -5.80 4.69 15.52
N PRO A 133 -5.23 4.72 16.74
CA PRO A 133 -3.89 4.20 16.97
C PRO A 133 -3.85 2.69 16.77
N GLY A 134 -2.94 2.22 15.92
CA GLY A 134 -2.76 0.81 15.61
C GLY A 134 -1.32 0.35 15.78
N SER A 135 -0.94 -0.69 15.03
CA SER A 135 0.41 -1.25 15.08
C SER A 135 1.41 -0.46 14.24
N ALA A 136 0.97 0.37 13.29
CA ALA A 136 1.86 1.06 12.38
C ALA A 136 2.69 2.13 13.09
N GLY A 137 2.04 2.96 13.91
CA GLY A 137 2.73 3.97 14.71
C GLY A 137 3.80 3.38 15.65
N ARG A 138 3.50 2.22 16.27
CA ARG A 138 4.48 1.50 17.10
C ARG A 138 5.63 0.95 16.28
N GLY A 139 5.33 0.39 15.10
CA GLY A 139 6.33 -0.15 14.19
C GLY A 139 7.34 0.91 13.72
N MET A 140 6.89 2.16 13.52
CA MET A 140 7.78 3.27 13.13
C MET A 140 8.88 3.55 14.18
N VAL A 141 8.57 3.42 15.48
CA VAL A 141 9.55 3.60 16.56
C VAL A 141 10.62 2.50 16.50
N ALA A 142 10.22 1.24 16.32
CA ALA A 142 11.15 0.13 16.18
C ALA A 142 12.01 0.27 14.92
N GLN A 143 11.40 0.67 13.79
CA GLN A 143 12.11 0.91 12.54
C GLN A 143 13.19 1.98 12.71
N PHE A 144 12.87 3.11 13.35
CA PHE A 144 13.85 4.16 13.65
C PHE A 144 15.03 3.64 14.47
N GLY A 145 14.76 2.91 15.57
CA GLY A 145 15.81 2.38 16.45
C GLY A 145 16.78 1.45 15.72
N VAL A 146 16.26 0.52 14.91
CA VAL A 146 17.08 -0.41 14.13
C VAL A 146 17.90 0.32 13.06
N HIS A 147 17.29 1.27 12.33
CA HIS A 147 18.01 2.02 11.31
C HIS A 147 19.13 2.88 11.92
N ALA A 148 18.87 3.53 13.06
CA ALA A 148 19.89 4.30 13.77
C ALA A 148 21.05 3.41 14.24
N LEU A 149 20.76 2.22 14.77
CA LEU A 149 21.78 1.25 15.16
C LEU A 149 22.62 0.79 13.96
N ILE A 150 22.00 0.47 12.83
CA ILE A 150 22.71 0.05 11.61
C ILE A 150 23.65 1.18 11.14
N VAL A 151 23.16 2.43 11.09
CA VAL A 151 24.00 3.58 10.71
C VAL A 151 25.17 3.75 11.67
N LEU A 152 24.95 3.64 12.98
CA LEU A 152 26.01 3.71 13.98
C LEU A 152 27.07 2.63 13.75
N LEU A 153 26.66 1.38 13.52
CA LEU A 153 27.57 0.27 13.26
C LEU A 153 28.38 0.46 11.97
N ILE A 154 27.77 1.00 10.91
CA ILE A 154 28.45 1.35 9.66
C ILE A 154 29.52 2.42 9.91
N VAL A 155 29.18 3.48 10.65
CA VAL A 155 30.13 4.55 11.01
C VAL A 155 31.30 4.00 11.82
N LEU A 156 31.03 3.21 12.85
CA LEU A 156 32.07 2.58 13.69
C LEU A 156 32.97 1.66 12.86
N GLY A 157 32.38 0.85 11.97
CA GLY A 157 33.12 -0.02 11.06
C GLY A 157 34.04 0.76 10.14
N ASN A 158 33.56 1.86 9.56
CA ASN A 158 34.37 2.74 8.71
C ASN A 158 35.51 3.39 9.49
N VAL A 159 35.25 3.92 10.69
CA VAL A 159 36.29 4.51 11.55
C VAL A 159 37.37 3.47 11.88
N ALA A 160 36.97 2.27 12.32
CA ALA A 160 37.90 1.18 12.62
C ALA A 160 38.75 0.79 11.40
N TYR A 161 38.15 0.74 10.21
CA TYR A 161 38.85 0.47 8.95
C TYR A 161 39.92 1.53 8.65
N PHE A 162 39.60 2.83 8.75
CA PHE A 162 40.54 3.91 8.46
C PHE A 162 41.68 3.99 9.49
N VAL A 163 41.38 3.82 10.77
CA VAL A 163 42.41 3.76 11.83
C VAL A 163 43.33 2.57 11.61
N GLY A 164 42.79 1.38 11.30
CA GLY A 164 43.58 0.19 11.00
C GLY A 164 44.44 0.33 9.74
N ARG A 165 43.96 1.06 8.72
CA ARG A 165 44.71 1.36 7.49
C ARG A 165 45.87 2.31 7.77
N LEU A 166 45.66 3.39 8.53
CA LEU A 166 46.71 4.34 8.90
C LEU A 166 47.81 3.68 9.74
N ALA A 167 47.43 2.79 10.66
CA ALA A 167 48.39 2.02 11.47
C ALA A 167 49.24 1.01 10.66
N LYS A 168 48.70 0.47 9.54
CA LYS A 168 49.47 -0.41 8.64
C LYS A 168 50.44 0.35 7.73
N VAL A 169 50.07 1.54 7.25
CA VAL A 169 50.94 2.37 6.39
C VAL A 169 52.17 2.88 7.14
N GLY A 170 52.07 3.16 8.44
CA GLY A 170 53.21 3.56 9.29
C GLY A 170 54.23 2.45 9.60
N ARG A 171 53.97 1.17 9.23
CA ARG A 171 54.89 0.04 9.46
C ARG A 171 55.75 -0.33 8.25
N PHE A 172 55.62 0.37 7.13
CA PHE A 172 56.54 0.24 6.00
C PHE A 172 57.56 1.40 6.04
N SER A 173 58.56 1.28 6.90
CA SER A 173 59.81 2.04 6.76
C SER A 173 60.72 1.21 5.85
N PRO A 174 61.27 1.76 4.75
CA PRO A 174 62.23 1.04 3.94
C PRO A 174 63.50 0.85 4.78
N ASP A 175 63.84 -0.40 5.05
CA ASP A 175 65.17 -0.75 5.53
C ASP A 175 66.13 -0.47 4.36
N GLN A 176 66.85 0.66 4.45
CA GLN A 176 67.96 0.95 3.56
C GLN A 176 69.25 0.43 4.19
N GLY A 177 69.92 -0.45 3.46
CA GLY A 177 71.35 -0.73 3.55
C GLY A 177 71.71 -1.81 4.56
N GLU A 178 72.17 -2.98 4.09
CA GLU A 178 73.55 -3.20 3.63
C GLU A 178 73.59 -4.17 2.44
#